data_AF-A0A952ETJ0-F1
#
_entry.id   AF-A0A952ETJ0-F1
#
_cell.length_a   1.000
_cell.length_b   1.000
_cell.length_c   1.000
_cell.angle_alpha   90.00
_cell.angle_beta   90.00
_cell.angle_gamma   90.00
#
_symmetry.space_group_name_H-M   'P 1'
#
loop_
_entity.id
_entity.type
_entity.pdbx_description
1 polymer ?
#
loop_
_entity_poly.entity_id
_entity_poly.type
_entity_poly.pdbx_seq_one_letter_code
_entity_poly.pdbx_strand_id
1 'polypeptide(L)'
;MTEHLASLFGSAVGMLASSQARSFELFTEVTTLDESACDAWVGRIRCGDTDRVTLFRAWYSRSNFGQLAGSAEISMNSLNARIPIGGMLGDITYPINSPLGITMGFAVHEASVGNYADAMEALEDVPSTGAEHLVSWVKAVIYGAAERWTDVIDEVRGAGGWPDKFLAAAAGVAHGVAAANLGLFTEAERRLTESNSSPAGEACAPAIAWYLAMTRRSQGNEEAALALLEWLQATHPEPKVAAALKDPTYRLVTTTPEKIASRRDPWDPASVVADTSGREKLLAEAQAELDRQIGLTRVKEQVEAYRAATQMARIRAARGMKVAQASKHIIFAGPPGTGKTTIARVVANILAGLGVIAEPKLVESSRKDFVAEYEGQSAVKTSRTIDRA
;
A
#
# COMPACT_ATOMS: atom_id res chain seq x y z
N MET A 1 44.75 20.74 8.35
CA MET A 1 43.48 20.11 8.78
C MET A 1 43.20 18.88 7.93
N THR A 2 43.24 19.00 6.60
CA THR A 2 43.02 17.90 5.63
C THR A 2 43.94 16.69 5.82
N GLU A 3 45.26 16.88 6.05
CA GLU A 3 46.19 15.76 6.30
C GLU A 3 45.89 15.01 7.61
N HIS A 4 45.47 15.74 8.65
CA HIS A 4 45.10 15.12 9.93
C HIS A 4 43.83 14.27 9.79
N LEU A 5 42.80 14.79 9.09
CA LEU A 5 41.58 14.04 8.81
C LEU A 5 41.84 12.82 7.92
N ALA A 6 42.72 12.94 6.92
CA ALA A 6 43.12 11.82 6.06
C ALA A 6 43.84 10.72 6.88
N SER A 7 44.70 11.10 7.83
CA SER A 7 45.37 10.16 8.73
C SER A 7 44.39 9.43 9.68
N LEU A 8 43.43 10.17 10.25
CA LEU A 8 42.37 9.58 11.08
C LEU A 8 41.50 8.62 10.26
N PHE A 9 41.10 9.03 9.05
CA PHE A 9 40.34 8.19 8.13
C PHE A 9 41.08 6.90 7.75
N GLY A 10 42.37 7.01 7.40
CA GLY A 10 43.19 5.83 7.09
C GLY A 10 43.34 4.88 8.27
N SER A 11 43.50 5.42 9.48
CA SER A 11 43.51 4.64 10.71
C SER A 11 42.17 3.93 10.94
N ALA A 12 41.05 4.62 10.72
CA ALA A 12 39.71 4.04 10.85
C ALA A 12 39.50 2.87 9.89
N VAL A 13 39.91 3.02 8.63
CA VAL A 13 39.83 1.95 7.61
C VAL A 13 40.71 0.76 7.98
N GLY A 14 41.95 1.00 8.44
CA GLY A 14 42.86 -0.06 8.88
C GLY A 14 42.33 -0.87 10.07
N MET A 15 41.48 -0.26 10.90
CA MET A 15 40.86 -0.92 12.06
C MET A 15 39.60 -1.73 11.73
N LEU A 16 39.01 -1.60 10.52
CA LEU A 16 37.74 -2.26 10.18
C LEU A 16 37.78 -3.79 10.35
N ALA A 17 38.92 -4.40 10.06
CA ALA A 17 39.11 -5.85 10.19
C ALA A 17 39.32 -6.31 11.64
N SER A 18 39.83 -5.43 12.53
CA SER A 18 40.19 -5.78 13.90
C SER A 18 39.15 -5.33 14.93
N SER A 19 38.56 -4.15 14.76
CA SER A 19 37.54 -3.60 15.67
C SER A 19 36.68 -2.55 14.97
N GLN A 20 35.46 -2.96 14.57
CA GLN A 20 34.47 -2.04 13.98
C GLN A 20 34.07 -0.92 14.95
N ALA A 21 34.02 -1.18 16.26
CA ALA A 21 33.70 -0.17 17.26
C ALA A 21 34.73 0.97 17.29
N ARG A 22 36.03 0.65 17.20
CA ARG A 22 37.08 1.67 17.14
C ARG A 22 37.10 2.41 15.81
N SER A 23 36.85 1.71 14.69
CA SER A 23 36.64 2.37 13.39
C SER A 23 35.49 3.37 13.46
N PHE A 24 34.39 3.00 14.11
CA PHE A 24 33.23 3.87 14.29
C PHE A 24 33.57 5.14 15.09
N GLU A 25 34.31 5.02 16.19
CA GLU A 25 34.78 6.17 16.99
C GLU A 25 35.63 7.13 16.14
N LEU A 26 36.59 6.59 15.37
CA LEU A 26 37.46 7.40 14.51
C LEU A 26 36.71 8.07 13.35
N PHE A 27 35.78 7.37 12.69
CA PHE A 27 34.93 8.01 11.68
C PHE A 27 34.03 9.08 12.31
N THR A 28 33.54 8.85 13.52
CA THR A 28 32.75 9.83 14.27
C THR A 28 33.56 11.08 14.58
N GLU A 29 34.81 10.92 15.02
CA GLU A 29 35.75 12.03 15.25
C GLU A 29 35.96 12.85 13.97
N VAL A 30 36.21 12.19 12.83
CA VAL A 30 36.32 12.87 11.53
C VAL A 30 35.05 13.66 11.20
N THR A 31 33.86 13.06 11.34
CA THR A 31 32.58 13.74 11.04
C THR A 31 32.24 14.86 12.04
N THR A 32 32.80 14.82 13.25
CA THR A 32 32.63 15.88 14.26
C THR A 32 33.52 17.08 13.94
N LEU A 33 34.71 16.83 13.40
CA LEU A 33 35.64 17.87 12.95
C LEU A 33 35.22 18.48 11.60
N ASP A 34 34.63 17.67 10.72
CA ASP A 34 34.15 18.10 9.40
C ASP A 34 32.84 17.36 9.03
N GLU A 35 31.71 18.07 9.16
CA GLU A 35 30.41 17.51 8.79
C GLU A 35 30.26 17.24 7.28
N SER A 36 31.12 17.82 6.44
CA SER A 36 31.12 17.64 4.99
C SER A 36 31.97 16.45 4.50
N ALA A 37 32.58 15.70 5.42
CA ALA A 37 33.39 14.52 5.14
C ALA A 37 32.55 13.30 4.75
N CYS A 38 32.05 13.29 3.51
CA CYS A 38 31.20 12.22 2.94
C CYS A 38 31.75 10.81 3.19
N ASP A 39 33.04 10.61 2.97
CA ASP A 39 33.67 9.29 3.07
C ASP A 39 33.64 8.74 4.49
N ALA A 40 33.76 9.62 5.50
CA ALA A 40 33.67 9.22 6.90
C ALA A 40 32.24 8.87 7.30
N TRP A 41 31.22 9.57 6.77
CA TRP A 41 29.82 9.16 6.93
C TRP A 41 29.55 7.77 6.32
N VAL A 42 30.12 7.48 5.14
CA VAL A 42 30.08 6.14 4.54
C VAL A 42 30.81 5.10 5.41
N GLY A 43 31.92 5.49 6.04
CA GLY A 43 32.62 4.68 7.04
C GLY A 43 31.77 4.36 8.28
N ARG A 44 30.98 5.32 8.77
CA ARG A 44 30.01 5.09 9.86
C ARG A 44 28.92 4.10 9.43
N ILE A 45 28.36 4.26 8.23
CA ILE A 45 27.40 3.30 7.66
C ILE A 45 28.00 1.90 7.61
N ARG A 46 29.27 1.78 7.20
CA ARG A 46 29.99 0.49 7.21
C ARG A 46 30.09 -0.12 8.60
N CYS A 47 30.17 0.70 9.65
CA CYS A 47 30.22 0.22 11.04
C CYS A 47 28.83 -0.07 11.63
N GLY A 48 27.76 0.01 10.84
CA GLY A 48 26.39 -0.30 11.26
C GLY A 48 25.58 0.91 11.72
N ASP A 49 26.09 2.13 11.55
CA ASP A 49 25.34 3.36 11.82
C ASP A 49 24.39 3.65 10.67
N THR A 50 23.14 3.20 10.82
CA THR A 50 22.04 3.42 9.88
C THR A 50 21.09 4.52 10.34
N ASP A 51 21.55 5.42 11.22
CA ASP A 51 20.75 6.56 11.66
C ASP A 51 20.40 7.48 10.49
N ARG A 52 19.21 8.08 10.55
CA ARG A 52 18.70 9.01 9.54
C ARG A 52 19.66 10.15 9.31
N VAL A 53 20.25 10.70 10.39
CA VAL A 53 21.20 11.81 10.31
C VAL A 53 22.46 11.39 9.54
N THR A 54 22.99 10.20 9.80
CA THR A 54 24.17 9.65 9.12
C THR A 54 23.92 9.50 7.62
N LEU A 55 22.76 8.95 7.23
CA LEU A 55 22.37 8.81 5.82
C LEU A 55 22.15 10.16 5.14
N PHE A 56 21.46 11.08 5.80
CA PHE A 56 21.23 12.44 5.30
C PHE A 56 22.56 13.18 5.10
N ARG A 57 23.48 13.12 6.05
CA ARG A 57 24.78 13.81 5.94
C ARG A 57 25.66 13.20 4.85
N ALA A 58 25.66 11.88 4.70
CA ALA A 58 26.32 11.23 3.56
C ALA A 58 25.72 11.70 2.22
N TRP A 59 24.39 11.73 2.09
CA TRP A 59 23.72 12.20 0.88
C TRP A 59 23.95 13.69 0.61
N TYR A 60 23.87 14.54 1.64
CA TYR A 60 24.05 15.98 1.53
C TYR A 60 25.48 16.34 1.08
N SER A 61 26.47 15.61 1.57
CA SER A 61 27.89 15.81 1.22
C SER A 61 28.37 14.97 0.04
N ARG A 62 27.47 14.32 -0.72
CA ARG A 62 27.80 13.38 -1.82
C ARG A 62 28.70 13.95 -2.92
N SER A 63 28.75 15.26 -3.08
CA SER A 63 29.68 15.94 -4.00
C SER A 63 31.16 15.75 -3.62
N ASN A 64 31.43 15.46 -2.35
CA ASN A 64 32.77 15.28 -1.78
C ASN A 64 33.17 13.80 -1.73
N PHE A 65 32.37 12.91 -2.33
CA PHE A 65 32.63 11.46 -2.33
C PHE A 65 33.99 11.15 -2.96
N GLY A 66 34.82 10.40 -2.21
CA GLY A 66 36.17 10.00 -2.58
C GLY A 66 37.25 11.05 -2.31
N GLN A 67 36.91 12.27 -1.87
CA GLN A 67 37.89 13.33 -1.66
C GLN A 67 38.80 13.03 -0.46
N LEU A 68 38.21 12.61 0.66
CA LEU A 68 38.96 12.30 1.88
C LEU A 68 39.71 10.98 1.72
N ALA A 69 39.06 9.97 1.13
CA ALA A 69 39.67 8.68 0.83
C ALA A 69 40.85 8.83 -0.15
N GLY A 70 40.71 9.65 -1.19
CA GLY A 70 41.80 9.97 -2.12
C GLY A 70 42.98 10.66 -1.45
N SER A 71 42.72 11.58 -0.51
CA SER A 71 43.76 12.22 0.31
C SER A 71 44.49 11.25 1.23
N ALA A 72 43.85 10.14 1.59
CA ALA A 72 44.43 9.04 2.38
C ALA A 72 44.99 7.90 1.50
N GLU A 73 45.00 8.04 0.17
CA GLU A 73 45.39 7.01 -0.80
C GLU A 73 44.60 5.70 -0.69
N ILE A 74 43.33 5.79 -0.27
CA ILE A 74 42.41 4.67 -0.07
C ILE A 74 41.29 4.71 -1.11
N SER A 75 40.97 3.54 -1.69
CA SER A 75 39.79 3.40 -2.53
C SER A 75 38.53 3.24 -1.67
N MET A 76 37.46 3.99 -1.97
CA MET A 76 36.17 3.82 -1.30
C MET A 76 35.60 2.40 -1.42
N ASN A 77 35.95 1.66 -2.47
CA ASN A 77 35.54 0.26 -2.62
C ASN A 77 36.14 -0.66 -1.55
N SER A 78 37.29 -0.29 -0.97
CA SER A 78 37.95 -1.09 0.07
C SER A 78 37.18 -1.10 1.40
N LEU A 79 36.35 -0.09 1.66
CA LEU A 79 35.51 -0.02 2.86
C LEU A 79 34.46 -1.14 2.84
N ASN A 80 34.06 -1.61 1.64
CA ASN A 80 32.98 -2.58 1.46
C ASN A 80 31.67 -2.15 2.16
N ALA A 81 31.40 -0.84 2.17
CA ALA A 81 30.15 -0.29 2.70
C ALA A 81 28.98 -0.73 1.82
N ARG A 82 27.87 -1.14 2.45
CA ARG A 82 26.65 -1.57 1.76
C ARG A 82 25.47 -0.84 2.36
N ILE A 83 24.45 -0.58 1.56
CA ILE A 83 23.24 0.10 1.99
C ILE A 83 22.00 -0.67 1.56
N PRO A 84 20.96 -0.78 2.42
CA PRO A 84 19.71 -1.41 2.03
C PRO A 84 19.01 -0.64 0.91
N ILE A 85 18.59 -1.36 -0.12
CA ILE A 85 17.79 -0.85 -1.24
C ILE A 85 16.51 -1.65 -1.46
N GLY A 86 16.22 -2.66 -0.61
CA GLY A 86 15.09 -3.58 -0.79
C GLY A 86 13.78 -3.17 -0.13
N GLY A 87 13.83 -2.29 0.88
CA GLY A 87 12.65 -1.86 1.64
C GLY A 87 11.80 -3.04 2.12
N MET A 88 10.49 -2.99 1.87
CA MET A 88 9.55 -4.06 2.24
C MET A 88 9.62 -5.32 1.35
N LEU A 89 10.36 -5.28 0.25
CA LEU A 89 10.36 -6.34 -0.77
C LEU A 89 11.39 -7.44 -0.49
N GLY A 90 12.41 -7.15 0.32
CA GLY A 90 13.43 -8.11 0.71
C GLY A 90 14.68 -7.46 1.31
N ASP A 91 15.57 -8.29 1.85
CA ASP A 91 16.89 -7.88 2.33
C ASP A 91 17.87 -7.77 1.17
N ILE A 92 17.75 -6.68 0.42
CA ILE A 92 18.61 -6.38 -0.72
C ILE A 92 19.49 -5.20 -0.35
N THR A 93 20.81 -5.38 -0.45
CA THR A 93 21.81 -4.34 -0.20
C THR A 93 22.63 -4.04 -1.45
N TYR A 94 23.07 -2.80 -1.59
CA TYR A 94 23.89 -2.33 -2.72
C TYR A 94 25.23 -1.76 -2.21
N PRO A 95 26.36 -2.03 -2.89
CA PRO A 95 27.65 -1.46 -2.51
C PRO A 95 27.70 0.06 -2.73
N ILE A 96 28.21 0.79 -1.75
CA ILE A 96 28.41 2.25 -1.86
C ILE A 96 29.75 2.51 -2.57
N ASN A 97 29.74 2.48 -3.90
CA ASN A 97 30.89 2.74 -4.76
C ASN A 97 30.80 4.07 -5.53
N SER A 98 29.67 4.76 -5.41
CA SER A 98 29.35 5.98 -6.14
C SER A 98 28.30 6.81 -5.38
N PRO A 99 28.14 8.11 -5.71
CA PRO A 99 27.07 8.95 -5.17
C PRO A 99 25.67 8.37 -5.40
N LEU A 100 25.46 7.60 -6.48
CA LEU A 100 24.19 6.92 -6.74
C LEU A 100 23.86 5.90 -5.62
N GLY A 101 24.84 5.13 -5.16
CA GLY A 101 24.67 4.19 -4.04
C GLY A 101 24.15 4.87 -2.78
N ILE A 102 24.74 6.02 -2.41
CA ILE A 102 24.33 6.82 -1.26
C ILE A 102 22.88 7.30 -1.44
N THR A 103 22.56 7.79 -2.63
CA THR A 103 21.26 8.37 -2.96
C THR A 103 20.14 7.33 -2.91
N MET A 104 20.37 6.13 -3.47
CA MET A 104 19.42 5.03 -3.41
C MET A 104 19.10 4.65 -1.96
N GLY A 105 20.13 4.51 -1.12
CA GLY A 105 19.95 4.17 0.28
C GLY A 105 19.21 5.24 1.08
N PHE A 106 19.56 6.51 0.86
CA PHE A 106 18.86 7.64 1.47
C PHE A 106 17.39 7.69 1.05
N ALA A 107 17.09 7.53 -0.24
CA ALA A 107 15.72 7.53 -0.75
C ALA A 107 14.87 6.39 -0.18
N VAL A 108 15.42 5.17 -0.10
CA VAL A 108 14.73 4.03 0.53
C VAL A 108 14.48 4.28 2.02
N HIS A 109 15.43 4.88 2.72
CA HIS A 109 15.25 5.25 4.13
C HIS A 109 14.15 6.31 4.31
N GLU A 110 14.17 7.39 3.53
CA GLU A 110 13.14 8.45 3.59
C GLU A 110 11.74 7.90 3.28
N ALA A 111 11.62 6.98 2.31
CA ALA A 111 10.36 6.30 2.04
C ALA A 111 9.90 5.42 3.22
N SER A 112 10.81 4.79 3.96
CA SER A 112 10.45 3.97 5.14
C SER A 112 9.87 4.79 6.29
N VAL A 113 10.17 6.09 6.36
CA VAL A 113 9.65 7.03 7.38
C VAL A 113 8.48 7.88 6.84
N GLY A 114 8.06 7.66 5.59
CA GLY A 114 6.90 8.33 4.97
C GLY A 114 7.22 9.62 4.20
N ASN A 115 8.49 9.99 4.01
CA ASN A 115 8.88 11.19 3.26
C ASN A 115 9.09 10.87 1.78
N TYR A 116 8.02 10.45 1.11
CA TYR A 116 8.10 9.94 -0.26
C TYR A 116 8.49 11.01 -1.30
N ALA A 117 8.07 12.26 -1.09
CA ALA A 117 8.41 13.36 -1.99
C ALA A 117 9.92 13.63 -2.01
N ASP A 118 10.53 13.78 -0.83
CA ASP A 118 11.98 13.99 -0.67
C ASP A 118 12.77 12.80 -1.23
N ALA A 119 12.28 11.57 -1.03
CA ALA A 119 12.89 10.37 -1.58
C ALA A 119 12.91 10.37 -3.12
N MET A 120 11.82 10.82 -3.75
CA MET A 120 11.73 10.93 -5.21
C MET A 120 12.61 12.04 -5.77
N GLU A 121 12.59 13.22 -5.15
CA GLU A 121 13.44 14.36 -5.53
C GLU A 121 14.91 13.98 -5.50
N ALA A 122 15.36 13.29 -4.44
CA ALA A 122 16.73 12.82 -4.32
C ALA A 122 17.16 11.91 -5.48
N LEU A 123 16.27 11.08 -6.03
CA LEU A 123 16.57 10.19 -7.16
C LEU A 123 16.62 10.92 -8.50
N GLU A 124 15.83 11.97 -8.68
CA GLU A 124 15.79 12.75 -9.93
C GLU A 124 17.05 13.61 -10.11
N ASP A 125 17.68 14.00 -9.01
CA ASP A 125 18.87 14.85 -8.97
C ASP A 125 20.18 14.16 -9.40
N VAL A 126 20.21 12.82 -9.47
CA VAL A 126 21.46 12.07 -9.69
C VAL A 126 21.57 11.53 -11.11
N PRO A 127 22.67 11.81 -11.83
CA PRO A 127 22.92 11.20 -13.14
C PRO A 127 22.88 9.67 -13.06
N SER A 128 21.96 9.06 -13.80
CA SER A 128 21.72 7.61 -13.76
C SER A 128 22.06 6.90 -15.07
N THR A 129 22.85 7.51 -15.95
CA THR A 129 23.17 6.96 -17.27
C THR A 129 23.83 5.58 -17.15
N GLY A 130 23.21 4.55 -17.72
CA GLY A 130 23.64 3.15 -17.63
C GLY A 130 23.23 2.43 -16.34
N ALA A 131 22.55 3.12 -15.42
CA ALA A 131 22.07 2.64 -14.13
C ALA A 131 20.56 2.86 -13.95
N GLU A 132 19.82 3.04 -15.05
CA GLU A 132 18.39 3.37 -15.05
C GLU A 132 17.56 2.27 -14.35
N HIS A 133 17.95 1.01 -14.51
CA HIS A 133 17.33 -0.13 -13.83
C HIS A 133 17.40 -0.04 -12.31
N LEU A 134 18.49 0.52 -11.75
CA LEU A 134 18.62 0.73 -10.30
C LEU A 134 17.66 1.82 -9.83
N VAL A 135 17.53 2.91 -10.60
CA VAL A 135 16.58 3.99 -10.28
C VAL A 135 15.14 3.48 -10.35
N SER A 136 14.78 2.73 -11.40
CA SER A 136 13.43 2.11 -11.50
C SER A 136 13.16 1.13 -10.37
N TRP A 137 14.15 0.34 -9.94
CA TRP A 137 14.01 -0.51 -8.77
C TRP A 137 13.72 0.29 -7.50
N VAL A 138 14.49 1.36 -7.22
CA VAL A 138 14.27 2.17 -6.03
C VAL A 138 12.93 2.90 -6.08
N LYS A 139 12.52 3.41 -7.25
CA LYS A 139 11.17 3.97 -7.43
C LYS A 139 10.09 2.94 -7.10
N ALA A 140 10.23 1.70 -7.57
CA ALA A 140 9.30 0.62 -7.23
C ALA A 140 9.23 0.36 -5.71
N VAL A 141 10.37 0.44 -5.01
CA VAL A 141 10.41 0.33 -3.54
C VAL A 141 9.67 1.48 -2.86
N ILE A 142 9.90 2.72 -3.31
CA ILE A 142 9.22 3.92 -2.78
C ILE A 142 7.71 3.85 -3.02
N TYR A 143 7.28 3.53 -4.25
CA TYR A 143 5.86 3.35 -4.58
C TYR A 143 5.23 2.22 -3.77
N GLY A 144 5.95 1.11 -3.56
CA GLY A 144 5.49 0.01 -2.71
C GLY A 144 5.25 0.45 -1.26
N ALA A 145 6.16 1.24 -0.69
CA ALA A 145 6.02 1.79 0.65
C ALA A 145 4.82 2.75 0.81
N ALA A 146 4.38 3.38 -0.29
CA ALA A 146 3.18 4.24 -0.34
C ALA A 146 1.93 3.51 -0.87
N GLU A 147 1.98 2.18 -1.00
CA GLU A 147 0.91 1.34 -1.55
C GLU A 147 0.40 1.79 -2.94
N ARG A 148 1.29 2.35 -3.76
CA ARG A 148 1.02 2.80 -5.14
C ARG A 148 1.31 1.66 -6.13
N TRP A 149 0.57 0.57 -6.00
CA TRP A 149 0.86 -0.70 -6.68
C TRP A 149 0.82 -0.65 -8.21
N THR A 150 0.03 0.24 -8.80
CA THR A 150 0.03 0.46 -10.26
C THR A 150 1.35 1.05 -10.75
N ASP A 151 1.90 2.03 -10.02
CA ASP A 151 3.18 2.65 -10.34
C ASP A 151 4.34 1.66 -10.13
N VAL A 152 4.25 0.79 -9.10
CA VAL A 152 5.21 -0.31 -8.92
C VAL A 152 5.27 -1.20 -10.17
N ILE A 153 4.11 -1.63 -10.67
CA ILE A 153 4.04 -2.47 -11.87
C ILE A 153 4.62 -1.76 -13.09
N ASP A 154 4.37 -0.46 -13.24
CA ASP A 154 4.87 0.33 -14.37
C ASP A 154 6.40 0.44 -14.36
N GLU A 155 7.02 0.67 -13.20
CA GLU A 155 8.48 0.72 -13.06
C GLU A 155 9.16 -0.63 -13.35
N VAL A 156 8.54 -1.74 -12.94
CA VAL A 156 9.16 -3.08 -13.07
C VAL A 156 8.73 -3.86 -14.30
N ARG A 157 7.80 -3.34 -15.11
CA ARG A 157 7.27 -4.03 -16.30
C ARG A 157 8.38 -4.43 -17.28
N GLY A 158 9.39 -3.59 -17.43
CA GLY A 158 10.54 -3.79 -18.33
C GLY A 158 11.68 -4.62 -17.74
N ALA A 159 11.55 -5.14 -16.51
CA ALA A 159 12.67 -5.72 -15.77
C ALA A 159 13.34 -6.94 -16.44
N GLY A 160 12.65 -7.63 -17.34
CA GLY A 160 13.26 -8.73 -18.12
C GLY A 160 14.47 -8.28 -18.97
N GLY A 161 14.50 -7.01 -19.37
CA GLY A 161 15.62 -6.40 -20.11
C GLY A 161 16.75 -5.87 -19.23
N TRP A 162 16.64 -5.92 -17.90
CA TRP A 162 17.67 -5.40 -17.03
C TRP A 162 18.98 -6.21 -17.13
N PRO A 163 20.14 -5.55 -17.05
CA PRO A 163 21.44 -6.21 -17.09
C PRO A 163 21.67 -7.08 -15.85
N ASP A 164 21.24 -6.58 -14.68
CA ASP A 164 21.31 -7.31 -13.42
C ASP A 164 20.16 -8.32 -13.30
N LYS A 165 20.49 -9.61 -13.39
CA LYS A 165 19.52 -10.70 -13.28
C LYS A 165 19.00 -10.92 -11.87
N PHE A 166 19.77 -10.56 -10.84
CA PHE A 166 19.31 -10.59 -9.47
C PHE A 166 18.23 -9.52 -9.30
N LEU A 167 18.50 -8.29 -9.73
CA LEU A 167 17.54 -7.19 -9.59
C LEU A 167 16.31 -7.36 -10.49
N ALA A 168 16.48 -7.91 -11.70
CA ALA A 168 15.37 -8.28 -12.57
C ALA A 168 14.42 -9.27 -11.90
N ALA A 169 14.97 -10.22 -11.14
CA ALA A 169 14.18 -11.19 -10.40
C ALA A 169 13.51 -10.58 -9.16
N ALA A 170 14.20 -9.70 -8.44
CA ALA A 170 13.60 -8.91 -7.35
C ALA A 170 12.43 -8.05 -7.86
N ALA A 171 12.55 -7.46 -9.05
CA ALA A 171 11.46 -6.78 -9.75
C ALA A 171 10.26 -7.69 -10.05
N GLY A 172 10.50 -8.98 -10.32
CA GLY A 172 9.44 -10.00 -10.40
C GLY A 172 8.68 -10.17 -9.09
N VAL A 173 9.38 -10.14 -7.95
CA VAL A 173 8.77 -10.13 -6.62
C VAL A 173 7.92 -8.88 -6.44
N ALA A 174 8.46 -7.69 -6.73
CA ALA A 174 7.74 -6.41 -6.63
C ALA A 174 6.42 -6.44 -7.43
N HIS A 175 6.46 -6.97 -8.66
CA HIS A 175 5.28 -7.17 -9.50
C HIS A 175 4.27 -8.11 -8.85
N GLY A 176 4.72 -9.26 -8.34
CA GLY A 176 3.84 -10.23 -7.67
C GLY A 176 3.20 -9.67 -6.39
N VAL A 177 3.95 -8.90 -5.61
CA VAL A 177 3.45 -8.17 -4.43
C VAL A 177 2.41 -7.14 -4.83
N ALA A 178 2.68 -6.33 -5.86
CA ALA A 178 1.71 -5.35 -6.36
C ALA A 178 0.42 -6.03 -6.85
N ALA A 179 0.54 -7.14 -7.59
CA ALA A 179 -0.60 -7.94 -8.03
C ALA A 179 -1.43 -8.48 -6.85
N ALA A 180 -0.79 -8.98 -5.79
CA ALA A 180 -1.48 -9.47 -4.60
C ALA A 180 -2.30 -8.36 -3.92
N ASN A 181 -1.71 -7.17 -3.74
CA ASN A 181 -2.39 -6.03 -3.12
C ASN A 181 -3.51 -5.45 -3.99
N LEU A 182 -3.46 -5.65 -5.32
CA LEU A 182 -4.54 -5.30 -6.25
C LEU A 182 -5.63 -6.38 -6.35
N GLY A 183 -5.53 -7.48 -5.59
CA GLY A 183 -6.48 -8.60 -5.62
C GLY A 183 -6.33 -9.53 -6.83
N LEU A 184 -5.26 -9.39 -7.61
CA LEU A 184 -4.95 -10.23 -8.77
C LEU A 184 -4.24 -11.52 -8.33
N PHE A 185 -4.91 -12.31 -7.48
CA PHE A 185 -4.30 -13.41 -6.74
C PHE A 185 -3.66 -14.51 -7.61
N THR A 186 -4.29 -14.87 -8.73
CA THR A 186 -3.72 -15.88 -9.64
C THR A 186 -2.40 -15.41 -10.28
N GLU A 187 -2.32 -14.14 -10.66
CA GLU A 187 -1.09 -13.58 -11.25
C GLU A 187 -0.01 -13.40 -10.17
N ALA A 188 -0.40 -12.98 -8.96
CA ALA A 188 0.50 -12.89 -7.83
C ALA A 188 1.15 -14.24 -7.50
N GLU A 189 0.36 -15.31 -7.40
CA GLU A 189 0.88 -16.66 -7.10
C GLU A 189 1.88 -17.13 -8.16
N ARG A 190 1.54 -16.95 -9.44
CA ARG A 190 2.42 -17.31 -10.56
C ARG A 190 3.76 -16.57 -10.48
N ARG A 191 3.73 -15.24 -10.37
CA ARG A 191 4.93 -14.37 -10.32
C ARG A 191 5.81 -14.64 -9.11
N LEU A 192 5.22 -14.78 -7.93
CA LEU A 192 5.95 -15.00 -6.69
C LEU A 192 6.59 -16.39 -6.65
N THR A 193 5.90 -17.41 -7.19
CA THR A 193 6.47 -18.77 -7.32
C THR A 193 7.65 -18.79 -8.29
N GLU A 194 7.52 -18.16 -9.45
CA GLU A 194 8.63 -18.01 -10.43
C GLU A 194 9.83 -17.28 -9.80
N SER A 195 9.55 -16.22 -9.03
CA SER A 195 10.59 -15.41 -8.39
C SER A 195 11.26 -16.13 -7.21
N ASN A 196 10.58 -17.06 -6.55
CA ASN A 196 11.16 -17.87 -5.48
C ASN A 196 12.26 -18.81 -5.99
N SER A 197 12.16 -19.27 -7.24
CA SER A 197 13.18 -20.11 -7.90
C SER A 197 14.32 -19.30 -8.53
N SER A 198 14.35 -17.98 -8.32
CA SER A 198 15.31 -17.06 -8.91
C SER A 198 16.48 -16.75 -7.97
N PRO A 199 17.55 -16.06 -8.45
CA PRO A 199 18.64 -15.59 -7.60
C PRO A 199 18.21 -14.65 -6.45
N ALA A 200 17.08 -13.95 -6.59
CA ALA A 200 16.55 -13.06 -5.56
C ALA A 200 15.61 -13.77 -4.57
N GLY A 201 15.32 -15.06 -4.78
CA GLY A 201 14.36 -15.82 -3.97
C GLY A 201 14.71 -15.82 -2.48
N GLU A 202 15.99 -16.02 -2.13
CA GLU A 202 16.44 -16.01 -0.73
C GLU A 202 16.33 -14.63 -0.09
N ALA A 203 16.82 -13.58 -0.75
CA ALA A 203 16.77 -12.21 -0.26
C ALA A 203 15.33 -11.69 -0.06
N CYS A 204 14.40 -12.14 -0.91
CA CYS A 204 13.00 -11.75 -0.88
C CYS A 204 12.07 -12.78 -0.23
N ALA A 205 12.62 -13.84 0.38
CA ALA A 205 11.83 -14.97 0.88
C ALA A 205 10.73 -14.57 1.89
N PRO A 206 10.95 -13.62 2.82
CA PRO A 206 9.90 -13.19 3.75
C PRO A 206 8.71 -12.55 3.03
N ALA A 207 8.97 -11.68 2.06
CA ALA A 207 7.92 -11.02 1.28
C ALA A 207 7.18 -12.04 0.39
N ILE A 208 7.92 -12.89 -0.31
CA ILE A 208 7.36 -13.95 -1.17
C ILE A 208 6.41 -14.84 -0.37
N ALA A 209 6.86 -15.39 0.75
CA ALA A 209 6.05 -16.28 1.57
C ALA A 209 4.83 -15.57 2.16
N TRP A 210 4.98 -14.32 2.60
CA TRP A 210 3.86 -13.56 3.19
C TRP A 210 2.76 -13.33 2.17
N TYR A 211 3.11 -12.81 0.99
CA TYR A 211 2.12 -12.49 -0.03
C TYR A 211 1.54 -13.76 -0.69
N LEU A 212 2.31 -14.84 -0.82
CA LEU A 212 1.78 -16.14 -1.24
C LEU A 212 0.78 -16.70 -0.22
N ALA A 213 1.09 -16.63 1.08
CA ALA A 213 0.18 -17.09 2.13
C ALA A 213 -1.14 -16.31 2.10
N MET A 214 -1.07 -14.98 2.02
CA MET A 214 -2.25 -14.12 1.96
C MET A 214 -3.08 -14.35 0.69
N THR A 215 -2.42 -14.58 -0.44
CA THR A 215 -3.05 -14.90 -1.72
C THR A 215 -3.82 -16.22 -1.64
N ARG A 216 -3.17 -17.28 -1.14
CA ARG A 216 -3.77 -18.61 -0.98
C ARG A 216 -4.93 -18.62 0.00
N ARG A 217 -4.80 -17.93 1.13
CA ARG A 217 -5.89 -17.73 2.08
C ARG A 217 -7.09 -17.03 1.45
N SER A 218 -6.86 -16.00 0.63
CA SER A 218 -7.93 -15.28 -0.07
C SER A 218 -8.65 -16.13 -1.12
N GLN A 219 -7.94 -17.11 -1.71
CA GLN A 219 -8.52 -18.11 -2.62
C GLN A 219 -9.17 -19.30 -1.90
N GLY A 220 -9.09 -19.38 -0.56
CA GLY A 220 -9.66 -20.46 0.24
C GLY A 220 -8.75 -21.67 0.47
N ASN A 221 -7.49 -21.62 0.03
CA ASN A 221 -6.50 -22.66 0.27
C ASN A 221 -5.77 -22.41 1.61
N GLU A 222 -6.47 -22.67 2.72
CA GLU A 222 -5.98 -22.36 4.06
C GLU A 222 -4.81 -23.25 4.49
N GLU A 223 -4.80 -24.52 4.10
CA GLU A 223 -3.72 -25.46 4.43
C GLU A 223 -2.37 -24.97 3.87
N ALA A 224 -2.36 -24.57 2.59
CA ALA A 224 -1.15 -24.06 1.96
C ALA A 224 -0.75 -22.65 2.45
N ALA A 225 -1.70 -21.87 2.96
CA ALA A 225 -1.42 -20.59 3.60
C ALA A 225 -0.76 -20.77 4.98
N LEU A 226 -1.27 -21.70 5.80
CA LEU A 226 -0.72 -22.02 7.11
C LEU A 226 0.71 -22.56 7.00
N ALA A 227 0.98 -23.47 6.05
CA ALA A 227 2.33 -23.98 5.83
C ALA A 227 3.36 -22.88 5.56
N LEU A 228 2.99 -21.85 4.78
CA LEU A 228 3.85 -20.69 4.52
C LEU A 228 3.99 -19.78 5.74
N LEU A 229 2.92 -19.55 6.49
CA LEU A 229 2.94 -18.72 7.70
C LEU A 229 3.74 -19.40 8.83
N GLU A 230 3.66 -20.71 8.98
CA GLU A 230 4.45 -21.49 9.94
C GLU A 230 5.93 -21.41 9.60
N TRP A 231 6.28 -21.58 8.31
CA TRP A 231 7.64 -21.38 7.83
C TRP A 231 8.15 -19.97 8.11
N LEU A 232 7.33 -18.94 7.86
CA LEU A 232 7.66 -17.56 8.20
C LEU A 232 7.87 -17.37 9.71
N GLN A 233 6.99 -17.91 10.54
CA GLN A 233 7.10 -17.78 11.99
C GLN A 233 8.38 -18.46 12.54
N ALA A 234 8.84 -19.52 11.89
CA ALA A 234 10.06 -20.24 12.26
C ALA A 234 11.33 -19.52 11.79
N THR A 235 11.32 -18.86 10.63
CA THR A 235 12.51 -18.28 9.99
C THR A 235 12.63 -16.76 10.19
N HIS A 236 11.51 -16.05 10.18
CA HIS A 236 11.39 -14.59 10.24
C HIS A 236 10.19 -14.18 11.13
N PRO A 237 10.28 -14.38 12.45
CA PRO A 237 9.17 -14.14 13.35
C PRO A 237 8.79 -12.65 13.41
N GLU A 238 7.59 -12.33 12.94
CA GLU A 238 7.02 -10.99 13.04
C GLU A 238 5.66 -11.03 13.76
N PRO A 239 5.27 -9.97 14.50
CA PRO A 239 3.98 -9.91 15.19
C PRO A 239 2.78 -10.13 14.26
N LYS A 240 2.86 -9.63 13.02
CA LYS A 240 1.81 -9.79 12.00
C LYS A 240 1.63 -11.25 11.55
N VAL A 241 2.73 -12.02 11.50
CA VAL A 241 2.71 -13.44 11.12
C VAL A 241 2.05 -14.26 12.22
N ALA A 242 2.43 -14.01 13.48
CA ALA A 242 1.80 -14.65 14.63
C ALA A 242 0.30 -14.34 14.73
N ALA A 243 -0.12 -13.11 14.38
CA ALA A 243 -1.53 -12.74 14.31
C ALA A 243 -2.27 -13.49 13.19
N ALA A 244 -1.68 -13.53 11.99
CA ALA A 244 -2.26 -14.22 10.85
C ALA A 244 -2.37 -15.75 11.04
N LEU A 245 -1.46 -16.37 11.81
CA LEU A 245 -1.54 -17.78 12.18
C LEU A 245 -2.70 -18.08 13.12
N LYS A 246 -2.99 -17.17 14.05
CA LYS A 246 -4.05 -17.35 15.05
C LYS A 246 -5.45 -17.07 14.50
N ASP A 247 -5.55 -16.21 13.49
CA ASP A 247 -6.81 -15.72 12.95
C ASP A 247 -6.96 -16.05 11.46
N PRO A 248 -7.79 -17.04 11.09
CA PRO A 248 -8.09 -17.37 9.69
C PRO A 248 -8.83 -16.24 8.93
N THR A 249 -9.42 -15.29 9.64
CA THR A 249 -10.06 -14.11 9.05
C THR A 249 -9.07 -12.99 8.73
N TYR A 250 -7.82 -13.10 9.21
CA TYR A 250 -6.74 -12.20 8.84
C TYR A 250 -6.42 -12.37 7.35
N ARG A 251 -6.79 -11.36 6.56
CA ARG A 251 -6.61 -11.33 5.10
C ARG A 251 -5.90 -10.06 4.68
N LEU A 252 -5.27 -10.13 3.51
CA LEU A 252 -4.71 -8.94 2.87
C LEU A 252 -5.84 -7.97 2.52
N VAL A 253 -5.72 -6.73 2.98
CA VAL A 253 -6.60 -5.64 2.57
C VAL A 253 -6.19 -5.23 1.16
N THR A 254 -7.04 -5.49 0.18
CA THR A 254 -6.75 -5.17 -1.21
C THR A 254 -7.28 -3.79 -1.59
N THR A 255 -6.61 -3.17 -2.56
CA THR A 255 -7.04 -1.95 -3.23
C THR A 255 -7.28 -2.21 -4.71
N THR A 256 -7.64 -1.18 -5.47
CA THR A 256 -7.82 -1.26 -6.93
C THR A 256 -7.16 -0.07 -7.61
N PRO A 257 -6.86 -0.12 -8.91
CA PRO A 257 -6.34 1.03 -9.66
C PRO A 257 -7.19 2.28 -9.49
N GLU A 258 -8.52 2.14 -9.45
CA GLU A 258 -9.46 3.26 -9.29
C GLU A 258 -9.39 3.87 -7.88
N LYS A 259 -9.22 3.04 -6.84
CA LYS A 259 -9.02 3.52 -5.47
C LYS A 259 -7.69 4.27 -5.32
N ILE A 260 -6.62 3.79 -5.95
CA ILE A 260 -5.32 4.48 -5.95
C ILE A 260 -5.45 5.82 -6.67
N ALA A 261 -6.06 5.83 -7.86
CA ALA A 261 -6.24 7.05 -8.66
C ALA A 261 -7.16 8.10 -8.01
N SER A 262 -8.05 7.69 -7.10
CA SER A 262 -8.95 8.59 -6.36
C SER A 262 -8.38 9.10 -5.03
N ARG A 263 -7.14 8.76 -4.69
CA ARG A 263 -6.45 9.35 -3.53
C ARG A 263 -6.31 10.85 -3.69
N ARG A 264 -6.61 11.61 -2.63
CA ARG A 264 -6.38 13.06 -2.62
C ARG A 264 -4.89 13.38 -2.56
N ASP A 265 -4.16 12.64 -1.74
CA ASP A 265 -2.72 12.62 -1.72
C ASP A 265 -2.27 11.25 -2.26
N PRO A 266 -1.61 11.19 -3.43
CA PRO A 266 -1.16 9.94 -4.02
C PRO A 266 -0.34 9.06 -3.07
N TRP A 267 0.38 9.69 -2.13
CA TRP A 267 1.28 9.04 -1.18
C TRP A 267 0.59 8.54 0.09
N ASP A 268 -0.65 8.97 0.36
CA ASP A 268 -1.41 8.53 1.53
C ASP A 268 -2.51 7.52 1.12
N PRO A 269 -2.36 6.22 1.44
CA PRO A 269 -3.36 5.20 1.18
C PRO A 269 -4.71 5.45 1.85
N ALA A 270 -4.76 6.22 2.94
CA ALA A 270 -5.98 6.56 3.66
C ALA A 270 -6.75 7.73 3.01
N SER A 271 -6.12 8.47 2.09
CA SER A 271 -6.70 9.66 1.46
C SER A 271 -7.66 9.37 0.29
N VAL A 272 -8.06 8.10 0.11
CA VAL A 272 -9.01 7.67 -0.94
C VAL A 272 -10.30 8.46 -0.83
N VAL A 273 -10.60 9.23 -1.86
CA VAL A 273 -11.88 9.92 -1.98
C VAL A 273 -12.92 8.86 -2.34
N ALA A 274 -13.93 8.68 -1.47
CA ALA A 274 -14.98 7.73 -1.70
C ALA A 274 -15.61 7.96 -3.09
N ASP A 275 -15.55 6.95 -3.96
CA ASP A 275 -16.17 7.01 -5.28
C ASP A 275 -17.67 7.30 -5.15
N THR A 276 -18.06 8.53 -5.52
CA THR A 276 -19.46 8.96 -5.59
C THR A 276 -20.03 8.81 -6.99
N SER A 277 -19.25 8.41 -8.01
CA SER A 277 -19.71 8.42 -9.41
C SER A 277 -20.86 7.44 -9.65
N GLY A 278 -20.76 6.21 -9.12
CA GLY A 278 -21.86 5.23 -9.17
C GLY A 278 -23.09 5.71 -8.38
N ARG A 279 -22.88 6.45 -7.29
CA ARG A 279 -23.94 7.01 -6.46
C ARG A 279 -24.66 8.18 -7.12
N GLU A 280 -23.93 9.06 -7.78
CA GLU A 280 -24.45 10.18 -8.56
C GLU A 280 -25.27 9.68 -9.74
N LYS A 281 -24.79 8.63 -10.43
CA LYS A 281 -25.55 7.96 -11.48
C LYS A 281 -26.88 7.40 -10.95
N LEU A 282 -26.87 6.71 -9.81
CA LEU A 282 -28.09 6.19 -9.18
C LEU A 282 -29.08 7.30 -8.81
N LEU A 283 -28.60 8.44 -8.32
CA LEU A 283 -29.44 9.61 -8.02
C LEU A 283 -30.04 10.22 -9.29
N ALA A 284 -29.24 10.36 -10.35
CA ALA A 284 -29.70 10.87 -11.64
C ALA A 284 -30.75 9.95 -12.28
N GLU A 285 -30.53 8.64 -12.25
CA GLU A 285 -31.48 7.63 -12.75
C GLU A 285 -32.78 7.63 -11.95
N ALA A 286 -32.69 7.76 -10.62
CA ALA A 286 -33.87 7.85 -9.75
C ALA A 286 -34.70 9.10 -10.04
N GLN A 287 -34.04 10.25 -10.20
CA GLN A 287 -34.71 11.51 -10.55
C GLN A 287 -35.40 11.39 -11.91
N ALA A 288 -34.69 10.88 -12.92
CA ALA A 288 -35.26 10.71 -14.25
C ALA A 288 -36.47 9.75 -14.26
N GLU A 289 -36.42 8.67 -13.46
CA GLU A 289 -37.54 7.74 -13.32
C GLU A 289 -38.75 8.38 -12.62
N LEU A 290 -38.52 9.20 -11.59
CA LEU A 290 -39.57 9.97 -10.92
C LEU A 290 -40.22 10.98 -11.87
N ASP A 291 -39.42 11.67 -12.68
CA ASP A 291 -39.88 12.68 -13.64
C ASP A 291 -40.73 12.07 -14.76
N ARG A 292 -40.37 10.87 -15.24
CA ARG A 292 -41.13 10.10 -16.24
C ARG A 292 -42.55 9.74 -15.78
N GLN A 293 -42.83 9.64 -14.48
CA GLN A 293 -44.17 9.30 -14.00
C GLN A 293 -45.13 10.46 -14.23
N ILE A 294 -46.14 10.25 -15.09
CA ILE A 294 -47.14 11.28 -15.43
C ILE A 294 -48.04 11.54 -14.23
N GLY A 295 -48.18 12.80 -13.83
CA GLY A 295 -48.94 13.21 -12.64
C GLY A 295 -48.18 12.97 -11.34
N LEU A 296 -48.87 12.51 -10.29
CA LEU A 296 -48.29 12.20 -8.97
C LEU A 296 -47.58 13.38 -8.26
N THR A 297 -47.96 14.64 -8.53
CA THR A 297 -47.29 15.84 -8.00
C THR A 297 -47.00 15.75 -6.49
N ARG A 298 -48.01 15.38 -5.69
CA ARG A 298 -47.86 15.22 -4.24
C ARG A 298 -46.83 14.14 -3.85
N VAL A 299 -46.76 13.04 -4.59
CA VAL A 299 -45.79 11.96 -4.33
C VAL A 299 -44.38 12.43 -4.69
N LYS A 300 -44.22 13.12 -5.82
CA LYS A 300 -42.92 13.70 -6.22
C LYS A 300 -42.41 14.66 -5.16
N GLU A 301 -43.25 15.58 -4.69
CA GLU A 301 -42.92 16.51 -3.60
C GLU A 301 -42.50 15.78 -2.31
N GLN A 302 -43.20 14.70 -1.94
CA GLN A 302 -42.86 13.90 -0.77
C GLN A 302 -41.53 13.16 -0.92
N VAL A 303 -41.24 12.60 -2.08
CA VAL A 303 -39.96 11.93 -2.37
C VAL A 303 -38.80 12.92 -2.34
N GLU A 304 -38.98 14.12 -2.90
CA GLU A 304 -37.99 15.19 -2.86
C GLU A 304 -37.73 15.67 -1.42
N ALA A 305 -38.79 15.90 -0.64
CA ALA A 305 -38.66 16.28 0.77
C ALA A 305 -37.92 15.19 1.58
N TYR A 306 -38.23 13.92 1.32
CA TYR A 306 -37.55 12.79 1.94
C TYR A 306 -36.06 12.73 1.57
N ARG A 307 -35.72 12.93 0.28
CA ARG A 307 -34.32 12.99 -0.19
C ARG A 307 -33.55 14.10 0.53
N ALA A 308 -34.10 15.32 0.54
CA ALA A 308 -33.47 16.47 1.17
C ALA A 308 -33.25 16.26 2.67
N ALA A 309 -34.24 15.75 3.39
CA ALA A 309 -34.14 15.43 4.81
C ALA A 309 -33.05 14.39 5.09
N THR A 310 -32.98 13.33 4.27
CA THR A 310 -32.00 12.25 4.38
C THR A 310 -30.57 12.73 4.09
N GLN A 311 -30.39 13.54 3.05
CA GLN A 311 -29.10 14.15 2.73
C GLN A 311 -28.60 15.06 3.85
N MET A 312 -29.48 15.91 4.40
CA MET A 312 -29.15 16.80 5.52
C MET A 312 -28.82 16.02 6.80
N ALA A 313 -29.54 14.93 7.08
CA ALA A 313 -29.22 14.03 8.17
C ALA A 313 -27.81 13.42 8.01
N ARG A 314 -27.44 13.00 6.80
CA ARG A 314 -26.10 12.45 6.50
C ARG A 314 -25.00 13.49 6.71
N ILE A 315 -25.20 14.72 6.21
CA ILE A 315 -24.24 15.82 6.38
C ILE A 315 -24.03 16.14 7.87
N ARG A 316 -25.10 16.16 8.66
CA ARG A 316 -25.01 16.39 10.11
C ARG A 316 -24.27 15.26 10.82
N ALA A 317 -24.57 14.00 10.48
CA ALA A 317 -23.88 12.84 11.04
C ALA A 317 -22.38 12.83 10.71
N ALA A 318 -22.01 13.15 9.46
CA ALA A 318 -20.62 13.25 9.03
C ALA A 318 -19.84 14.36 9.77
N ARG A 319 -20.53 15.37 10.30
CA ARG A 319 -19.97 16.46 11.12
C ARG A 319 -20.04 16.18 12.63
N GLY A 320 -20.38 14.96 13.04
CA GLY A 320 -20.49 14.57 14.45
C GLY A 320 -21.67 15.20 15.20
N MET A 321 -22.63 15.80 14.50
CA MET A 321 -23.79 16.42 15.13
C MET A 321 -24.84 15.35 15.50
N LYS A 322 -25.58 15.55 16.59
CA LYS A 322 -26.70 14.68 16.95
C LYS A 322 -27.78 14.72 15.86
N VAL A 323 -28.13 13.55 15.34
CA VAL A 323 -29.23 13.35 14.39
C VAL A 323 -30.27 12.46 15.07
N ALA A 324 -31.53 12.89 15.11
CA ALA A 324 -32.61 12.02 15.57
C ALA A 324 -32.72 10.81 14.63
N GLN A 325 -32.69 9.59 15.18
CA GLN A 325 -32.96 8.39 14.39
C GLN A 325 -34.44 8.36 13.99
N ALA A 326 -34.75 8.90 12.83
CA ALA A 326 -36.06 8.70 12.21
C ALA A 326 -36.13 7.27 11.64
N SER A 327 -37.30 6.64 11.77
CA SER A 327 -37.59 5.38 11.08
C SER A 327 -37.38 5.55 9.58
N LYS A 328 -36.69 4.58 8.96
CA LYS A 328 -36.45 4.57 7.50
C LYS A 328 -37.53 3.78 6.74
N HIS A 329 -38.52 3.25 7.45
CA HIS A 329 -39.63 2.50 6.84
C HIS A 329 -40.67 3.46 6.24
N ILE A 330 -41.16 3.13 5.05
CA ILE A 330 -42.12 3.95 4.29
C ILE A 330 -43.33 3.09 3.93
N ILE A 331 -44.53 3.68 4.00
CA ILE A 331 -45.78 3.04 3.58
C ILE A 331 -46.21 3.65 2.24
N PHE A 332 -46.34 2.81 1.21
CA PHE A 332 -46.92 3.19 -0.06
C PHE A 332 -48.40 2.79 -0.10
N ALA A 333 -49.30 3.75 0.07
CA ALA A 333 -50.75 3.51 0.10
C ALA A 333 -51.44 4.01 -1.18
N GLY A 334 -52.37 3.22 -1.72
CA GLY A 334 -53.19 3.61 -2.86
C GLY A 334 -53.77 2.42 -3.64
N PRO A 335 -54.74 2.66 -4.54
CA PRO A 335 -55.35 1.63 -5.39
C PRO A 335 -54.32 0.81 -6.20
N PRO A 336 -54.63 -0.42 -6.62
CA PRO A 336 -53.80 -1.17 -7.56
C PRO A 336 -53.52 -0.38 -8.84
N GLY A 337 -52.33 -0.52 -9.42
CA GLY A 337 -51.95 0.16 -10.67
C GLY A 337 -51.45 1.61 -10.54
N THR A 338 -51.41 2.20 -9.33
CA THR A 338 -50.96 3.59 -9.14
C THR A 338 -49.44 3.78 -8.99
N GLY A 339 -48.63 2.87 -9.53
CA GLY A 339 -47.16 3.02 -9.57
C GLY A 339 -46.38 2.77 -8.26
N LYS A 340 -46.99 2.18 -7.22
CA LYS A 340 -46.35 1.96 -5.91
C LYS A 340 -44.99 1.25 -5.98
N THR A 341 -44.92 0.15 -6.74
CA THR A 341 -43.68 -0.63 -6.90
C THR A 341 -42.61 0.16 -7.64
N THR A 342 -43.01 0.96 -8.63
CA THR A 342 -42.10 1.85 -9.36
C THR A 342 -41.49 2.90 -8.45
N ILE A 343 -42.31 3.58 -7.63
CA ILE A 343 -41.82 4.55 -6.65
C ILE A 343 -40.93 3.90 -5.58
N ALA A 344 -41.23 2.66 -5.16
CA ALA A 344 -40.36 1.93 -4.24
C ALA A 344 -38.94 1.72 -4.81
N ARG A 345 -38.83 1.44 -6.11
CA ARG A 345 -37.54 1.32 -6.81
C ARG A 345 -36.80 2.65 -6.90
N VAL A 346 -37.51 3.75 -7.18
CA VAL A 346 -36.95 5.12 -7.14
C VAL A 346 -36.36 5.41 -5.76
N VAL A 347 -37.10 5.12 -4.69
CA VAL A 347 -36.63 5.33 -3.32
C VAL A 347 -35.41 4.46 -3.00
N ALA A 348 -35.38 3.20 -3.44
CA ALA A 348 -34.21 2.33 -3.27
C ALA A 348 -32.96 2.91 -3.94
N ASN A 349 -33.07 3.41 -5.18
CA ASN A 349 -31.98 4.07 -5.88
C ASN A 349 -31.53 5.35 -5.16
N ILE A 350 -32.48 6.16 -4.65
CA ILE A 350 -32.16 7.35 -3.85
C ILE A 350 -31.38 6.97 -2.60
N LEU A 351 -31.83 5.95 -1.86
CA LEU A 351 -31.16 5.51 -0.63
C LEU A 351 -29.76 4.95 -0.91
N ALA A 352 -29.58 4.18 -1.97
CA ALA A 352 -28.29 3.65 -2.38
C ALA A 352 -27.34 4.78 -2.85
N GLY A 353 -27.85 5.72 -3.66
CA GLY A 353 -27.12 6.90 -4.11
C GLY A 353 -26.75 7.84 -2.96
N LEU A 354 -27.60 7.97 -1.94
CA LEU A 354 -27.27 8.70 -0.71
C LEU A 354 -26.41 7.88 0.26
N GLY A 355 -26.04 6.64 -0.06
CA GLY A 355 -25.20 5.78 0.78
C GLY A 355 -25.87 5.34 2.10
N VAL A 356 -27.21 5.32 2.13
CA VAL A 356 -28.00 4.88 3.30
C VAL A 356 -28.16 3.36 3.32
N ILE A 357 -28.21 2.74 2.14
CA ILE A 357 -28.18 1.29 1.92
C ILE A 357 -27.03 0.97 0.96
N ALA A 358 -26.50 -0.26 1.02
CA ALA A 358 -25.32 -0.66 0.24
C ALA A 358 -25.64 -0.79 -1.26
N GLU A 359 -26.81 -1.35 -1.60
CA GLU A 359 -27.21 -1.65 -2.97
C GLU A 359 -28.66 -1.19 -3.23
N PRO A 360 -29.01 -0.82 -4.48
CA PRO A 360 -30.38 -0.46 -4.87
C PRO A 360 -31.30 -1.70 -5.05
N LYS A 361 -31.18 -2.70 -4.16
CA LYS A 361 -31.90 -3.97 -4.28
C LYS A 361 -33.31 -3.83 -3.70
N LEU A 362 -34.33 -4.07 -4.53
CA LEU A 362 -35.73 -4.13 -4.12
C LEU A 362 -36.20 -5.60 -4.14
N VAL A 363 -36.50 -6.16 -2.97
CA VAL A 363 -37.11 -7.50 -2.85
C VAL A 363 -38.61 -7.37 -2.64
N GLU A 364 -39.38 -7.78 -3.64
CA GLU A 364 -40.83 -7.83 -3.55
C GLU A 364 -41.28 -9.11 -2.84
N SER A 365 -42.11 -8.96 -1.81
CA SER A 365 -42.65 -10.07 -1.04
C SER A 365 -44.13 -9.84 -0.71
N SER A 366 -44.84 -10.92 -0.45
CA SER A 366 -46.28 -10.95 -0.21
C SER A 366 -46.60 -11.86 0.98
N ARG A 367 -47.86 -11.87 1.43
CA ARG A 367 -48.27 -12.65 2.62
C ARG A 367 -47.86 -14.13 2.54
N LYS A 368 -47.94 -14.76 1.36
CA LYS A 368 -47.58 -16.17 1.16
C LYS A 368 -46.09 -16.45 1.40
N ASP A 369 -45.23 -15.43 1.34
CA ASP A 369 -43.79 -15.56 1.58
C ASP A 369 -43.47 -15.58 3.08
N PHE A 370 -44.33 -15.02 3.92
CA PHE A 370 -44.15 -14.95 5.37
C PHE A 370 -44.95 -16.00 6.15
N VAL A 371 -46.09 -16.44 5.62
CA VAL A 371 -47.00 -17.36 6.30
C VAL A 371 -46.82 -18.78 5.75
N ALA A 372 -46.57 -19.75 6.64
CA ALA A 372 -46.51 -21.17 6.32
C ALA A 372 -47.87 -21.85 6.52
N GLU A 373 -48.08 -23.00 5.87
CA GLU A 373 -49.33 -23.77 5.97
C GLU A 373 -49.46 -24.51 7.30
N TYR A 374 -48.33 -24.86 7.94
CA TYR A 374 -48.28 -25.62 9.19
C TYR A 374 -47.79 -24.76 10.36
N GLU A 375 -48.37 -24.98 11.55
CA GLU A 375 -47.96 -24.31 12.78
C GLU A 375 -46.47 -24.51 13.08
N GLY A 376 -45.82 -23.46 13.56
CA GLY A 376 -44.39 -23.44 13.87
C GLY A 376 -43.45 -23.12 12.69
N GLN A 377 -43.92 -23.19 11.44
CA GLN A 377 -43.05 -22.97 10.26
C GLN A 377 -43.00 -21.50 9.77
N SER A 378 -43.95 -20.65 10.16
CA SER A 378 -44.00 -19.24 9.73
C SER A 378 -42.81 -18.41 10.21
N ALA A 379 -42.28 -18.69 11.41
CA ALA A 379 -41.10 -18.00 11.93
C ALA A 379 -39.87 -18.26 11.05
N VAL A 380 -39.60 -19.53 10.71
CA VAL A 380 -38.49 -19.92 9.83
C VAL A 380 -38.64 -19.32 8.43
N LYS A 381 -39.86 -19.32 7.89
CA LYS A 381 -40.16 -18.76 6.56
C LYS A 381 -39.97 -17.24 6.52
N THR A 382 -40.33 -16.55 7.60
CA THR A 382 -40.11 -15.11 7.76
C THR A 382 -38.62 -14.78 7.83
N SER A 383 -37.84 -15.46 8.67
CA SER A 383 -36.39 -15.23 8.76
C SER A 383 -35.69 -15.43 7.41
N ARG A 384 -35.94 -16.57 6.73
CA ARG A 384 -35.37 -16.80 5.38
C ARG A 384 -35.75 -15.73 4.36
N THR A 385 -36.97 -15.20 4.45
CA THR A 385 -37.47 -14.15 3.55
C THR A 385 -36.80 -12.80 3.83
N ILE A 386 -36.37 -12.55 5.06
CA ILE A 386 -35.60 -11.37 5.46
C ILE A 386 -34.12 -11.57 5.08
N ASP A 387 -33.53 -12.73 5.34
CA ASP A 387 -32.11 -13.01 5.09
C ASP A 387 -31.72 -12.99 3.60
N ARG A 388 -32.68 -13.24 2.70
CA ARG A 388 -32.48 -13.13 1.24
C ARG A 388 -32.47 -11.68 0.73
N ALA A 389 -32.97 -10.74 1.54
CA ALA A 389 -33.05 -9.31 1.19
C ALA A 389 -31.68 -8.68 1.41
#